data_AF-A0A183LUV1-F1
#
_entry.id   AF-A0A183LUV1-F1
#
_cell.length_a   1.000
_cell.length_b   1.000
_cell.length_c   1.000
_cell.angle_alpha   90.00
_cell.angle_beta   90.00
_cell.angle_gamma   90.00
#
_symmetry.space_group_name_H-M   'P 1'
#
loop_
_entity.id
_entity.type
_entity.pdbx_description
1 polymer ?
#
loop_
_entity_poly.entity_id
_entity_poly.type
_entity_poly.pdbx_seq_one_letter_code
_entity_poly.pdbx_strand_id
1 'polypeptide(L)'
;MTSISEGKHGIQWTAQKTKVLKFKTENGNPITFDRETLEDVESFTYLGSIIDEQGGSDADVKAKISKARTAFLQLKNMWNSKQLSTNFKVRIFNTNVKAVLLYGAETWLTTKTTIKKVQVSINSCLRKILNIHWPDTISNSLLWEKTNQLPAEEEIR
;
A
#
# COMPACT_ATOMS: atom_id res chain seq x y z
N MET A 1 11.28 -26.08 23.11
CA MET A 1 12.59 -25.39 23.04
C MET A 1 12.73 -24.89 21.62
N THR A 2 12.79 -23.58 21.42
CA THR A 2 13.08 -23.01 20.10
C THR A 2 14.59 -23.17 19.89
N SER A 3 15.00 -23.96 18.89
CA SER A 3 16.40 -24.14 18.55
C SER A 3 16.94 -22.79 18.00
N ILE A 4 17.75 -22.11 18.81
CA ILE A 4 18.48 -20.91 18.39
C ILE A 4 19.88 -21.37 18.06
N SER A 5 20.32 -21.18 16.82
CA SER A 5 21.71 -21.40 16.45
C SER A 5 22.46 -20.10 16.24
N GLU A 6 23.74 -20.15 16.59
CA GLU A 6 24.67 -19.04 16.44
C GLU A 6 25.35 -19.15 15.07
N GLY A 7 25.16 -18.12 14.24
CA GLY A 7 25.92 -17.96 13.01
C GLY A 7 27.38 -17.63 13.31
N LYS A 8 28.25 -17.77 12.28
CA LYS A 8 29.70 -17.48 12.36
C LYS A 8 30.09 -16.10 12.93
N HIS A 9 29.14 -15.17 13.03
CA HIS A 9 29.33 -13.81 13.53
C HIS A 9 28.55 -13.53 14.84
N GLY A 10 28.07 -14.55 15.54
CA GLY A 10 27.27 -14.40 16.78
C GLY A 10 25.82 -13.94 16.53
N ILE A 11 25.36 -13.96 15.27
CA ILE A 11 23.96 -13.66 14.92
C ILE A 11 23.13 -14.88 15.26
N GLN A 12 22.17 -14.70 16.17
CA GLN A 12 21.18 -15.72 16.52
C GLN A 12 20.02 -15.68 15.53
N TRP A 13 19.68 -16.83 14.97
CA TRP A 13 18.60 -16.97 14.00
C TRP A 13 17.53 -17.96 14.47
N THR A 14 16.32 -17.87 13.92
CA THR A 14 15.21 -18.76 14.28
C THR A 14 14.46 -19.18 13.03
N ALA A 15 14.37 -20.49 12.79
CA ALA A 15 13.65 -21.06 11.66
C ALA A 15 12.16 -20.67 11.67
N GLN A 16 11.52 -20.62 12.83
CA GLN A 16 10.11 -20.23 12.98
C GLN A 16 9.77 -18.83 12.41
N LYS A 17 10.70 -17.88 12.45
CA LYS A 17 10.49 -16.52 11.94
C LYS A 17 10.91 -16.36 10.48
N THR A 18 11.50 -17.39 9.89
CA THR A 18 12.07 -17.32 8.56
C THR A 18 11.27 -18.17 7.60
N LYS A 19 10.82 -17.51 6.54
CA LYS A 19 10.04 -18.12 5.47
C LYS A 19 10.81 -17.98 4.17
N VAL A 20 10.61 -18.93 3.27
CA VAL A 20 11.21 -18.95 1.95
C VAL A 20 10.13 -18.57 0.94
N LEU A 21 10.36 -17.49 0.20
CA LEU A 21 9.53 -17.15 -0.96
C LEU A 21 10.33 -17.46 -2.22
N LYS A 22 9.76 -18.31 -3.08
CA LYS A 22 10.36 -18.74 -4.34
C LYS A 22 9.83 -17.86 -5.46
N PHE A 23 10.72 -17.12 -6.13
CA PHE A 23 10.35 -16.22 -7.22
C PHE A 23 10.64 -16.87 -8.58
N LYS A 24 9.60 -17.06 -9.41
CA LYS A 24 9.71 -17.56 -10.80
C LYS A 24 10.52 -18.85 -10.98
N THR A 25 10.60 -19.70 -9.96
CA THR A 25 11.27 -21.00 -10.03
C THR A 25 10.26 -22.11 -9.76
N GLU A 26 10.39 -23.23 -10.46
CA GLU A 26 9.62 -24.45 -10.15
C GLU A 26 9.93 -24.92 -8.72
N ASN A 27 9.06 -25.79 -8.17
CA ASN A 27 9.23 -26.37 -6.83
C ASN A 27 10.60 -27.07 -6.70
N GLY A 28 11.61 -26.30 -6.30
CA GLY A 28 12.96 -26.77 -6.03
C GLY A 28 13.05 -27.41 -4.66
N ASN A 29 14.18 -28.08 -4.42
CA ASN A 29 14.47 -28.78 -3.18
C ASN A 29 14.17 -27.91 -1.94
N PRO A 30 13.57 -28.48 -0.88
CA PRO A 30 13.29 -27.75 0.35
C PRO A 30 14.57 -27.15 0.93
N ILE A 31 14.50 -25.89 1.38
CA ILE A 31 15.61 -25.26 2.08
C ILE A 31 15.57 -25.71 3.53
N THR A 32 16.65 -26.34 3.98
CA THR A 32 16.79 -26.81 5.37
C THR A 32 17.85 -26.01 6.11
N PHE A 33 17.61 -25.79 7.39
CA PHE A 33 18.53 -25.15 8.31
C PHE A 33 18.46 -25.85 9.67
N ASP A 34 19.60 -26.25 10.24
CA ASP A 34 19.67 -27.04 11.49
C ASP A 34 18.73 -28.25 11.54
N ARG A 35 18.57 -28.93 10.40
CA ARG A 35 17.66 -30.09 10.22
C ARG A 35 16.17 -29.74 10.30
N GLU A 36 15.81 -28.47 10.37
CA GLU A 36 14.45 -27.97 10.21
C GLU A 36 14.25 -27.48 8.76
N THR A 37 13.15 -27.89 8.13
CA THR A 37 12.75 -27.39 6.81
C THR A 37 12.06 -26.04 6.98
N LEU A 38 12.52 -25.03 6.24
CA LEU A 38 11.89 -23.72 6.26
C LEU A 38 10.55 -23.75 5.51
N GLU A 39 9.59 -22.98 6.01
CA GLU A 39 8.27 -22.86 5.40
C GLU A 39 8.37 -22.13 4.06
N ASP A 40 7.98 -22.79 2.98
CA ASP A 40 7.77 -22.16 1.69
C ASP A 40 6.44 -21.39 1.70
N VAL A 41 6.45 -20.12 1.30
CA VAL A 41 5.25 -19.26 1.25
C VAL A 41 5.09 -18.59 -0.11
N GLU A 42 3.83 -18.47 -0.54
CA GLU A 42 3.45 -17.80 -1.79
C GLU A 42 3.49 -16.27 -1.67
N SER A 43 3.34 -15.74 -0.45
CA SER A 43 3.48 -14.30 -0.17
C SER A 43 3.91 -14.04 1.27
N PHE A 44 4.56 -12.90 1.50
CA PHE A 44 4.85 -12.40 2.85
C PHE A 44 4.82 -10.87 2.89
N THR A 45 4.71 -10.33 4.11
CA THR A 45 4.80 -8.88 4.33
C THR A 45 6.21 -8.52 4.79
N TYR A 46 6.89 -7.68 4.01
CA TYR A 46 8.20 -7.13 4.34
C TYR A 46 8.10 -5.61 4.47
N LEU A 47 8.46 -5.08 5.64
CA LEU A 47 8.39 -3.64 5.95
C LEU A 47 7.04 -2.98 5.60
N GLY A 48 5.97 -3.76 5.72
CA GLY A 48 4.60 -3.33 5.46
C GLY A 48 4.16 -3.41 3.99
N SER A 49 5.03 -3.85 3.08
CA SER A 49 4.71 -4.15 1.68
C SER A 49 4.55 -5.65 1.45
N ILE A 50 3.59 -6.03 0.62
CA ILE A 50 3.33 -7.43 0.26
C ILE A 50 4.21 -7.81 -0.92
N ILE A 51 4.97 -8.90 -0.76
CA ILE A 51 5.76 -9.51 -1.81
C ILE A 51 5.15 -10.88 -2.07
N ASP A 52 4.75 -11.14 -3.32
CA ASP A 52 4.23 -12.43 -3.78
C ASP A 52 5.19 -13.13 -4.74
N GLU A 53 5.00 -14.44 -4.91
CA GLU A 53 5.82 -15.30 -5.79
C GLU A 53 5.75 -14.87 -7.26
N GLN A 54 4.69 -14.16 -7.67
CA GLN A 54 4.53 -13.64 -9.02
C GLN A 54 5.33 -12.34 -9.23
N GLY A 55 5.78 -11.69 -8.14
CA GLY A 55 6.43 -10.39 -8.12
C GLY A 55 5.54 -9.27 -8.64
N GLY A 56 4.24 -9.47 -8.56
CA GLY A 56 3.26 -8.45 -8.91
C GLY A 56 3.09 -7.45 -7.78
N SER A 57 2.64 -6.23 -8.11
CA SER A 57 2.30 -5.22 -7.10
C SER A 57 0.81 -5.20 -6.75
N ASP A 58 0.00 -6.08 -7.35
CA ASP A 58 -1.46 -5.99 -7.23
C ASP A 58 -1.95 -6.22 -5.80
N ALA A 59 -1.40 -7.23 -5.13
CA ALA A 59 -1.72 -7.54 -3.75
C ALA A 59 -1.35 -6.38 -2.82
N ASP A 60 -0.15 -5.80 -2.99
CA ASP A 60 0.31 -4.67 -2.19
C ASP A 60 -0.53 -3.42 -2.42
N VAL A 61 -0.78 -3.04 -3.68
CA VAL A 61 -1.62 -1.89 -4.06
C VAL A 61 -3.02 -2.05 -3.46
N LYS A 62 -3.63 -3.23 -3.54
CA LYS A 62 -4.93 -3.52 -2.95
C LYS A 62 -4.90 -3.36 -1.43
N ALA A 63 -3.84 -3.83 -0.77
CA ALA A 63 -3.67 -3.67 0.67
C ALA A 63 -3.49 -2.21 1.09
N LYS A 64 -2.70 -1.41 0.35
CA LYS A 64 -2.55 0.03 0.63
C LYS A 64 -3.85 0.80 0.40
N ILE A 65 -4.60 0.50 -0.66
CA ILE A 65 -5.93 1.10 -0.89
C ILE A 65 -6.86 0.81 0.29
N SER A 66 -6.87 -0.43 0.79
CA SER A 66 -7.68 -0.80 1.96
C SER A 66 -7.26 -0.03 3.22
N LYS A 67 -5.96 0.05 3.50
CA LYS A 67 -5.40 0.80 4.65
C LYS A 67 -5.72 2.30 4.55
N ALA A 68 -5.51 2.90 3.38
CA ALA A 68 -5.82 4.31 3.13
C ALA A 68 -7.32 4.60 3.27
N ARG A 69 -8.19 3.68 2.79
CA ARG A 69 -9.63 3.79 2.99
C ARG A 69 -10.01 3.78 4.47
N THR A 70 -9.39 2.91 5.28
CA THR A 70 -9.61 2.87 6.72
C THR A 70 -9.15 4.17 7.39
N ALA A 71 -7.95 4.67 7.07
CA ALA A 71 -7.45 5.95 7.57
C ALA A 71 -8.38 7.11 7.19
N PHE A 72 -8.88 7.12 5.96
CA PHE A 72 -9.85 8.13 5.52
C PHE A 72 -11.15 8.05 6.33
N LEU A 73 -11.70 6.85 6.57
CA LEU A 73 -12.95 6.68 7.32
C LEU A 73 -12.81 7.08 8.80
N GLN A 74 -11.64 6.87 9.42
CA GLN A 74 -11.38 7.30 10.79
C GLN A 74 -11.49 8.84 10.94
N LEU A 75 -11.17 9.59 9.88
CA LEU A 75 -11.22 11.05 9.85
C LEU A 75 -12.59 11.60 9.37
N LYS A 76 -13.65 10.78 9.35
CA LYS A 76 -14.99 11.15 8.82
C LYS A 76 -15.53 12.49 9.33
N ASN A 77 -15.34 12.78 10.62
CA ASN A 77 -15.86 14.00 11.23
C ASN A 77 -15.17 15.25 10.68
N MET A 78 -13.88 15.13 10.34
CA MET A 78 -13.10 16.23 9.77
C MET A 78 -13.54 16.53 8.35
N TRP A 79 -13.85 15.51 7.55
CA TRP A 79 -14.35 15.69 6.18
C TRP A 79 -15.71 16.39 6.16
N ASN A 80 -16.58 16.07 7.12
CA ASN A 80 -17.92 16.65 7.24
C ASN A 80 -17.94 18.02 7.93
N SER A 81 -16.83 18.45 8.55
CA SER A 81 -16.77 19.73 9.27
C SER A 81 -16.88 20.92 8.31
N LYS A 82 -17.81 21.84 8.59
CA LYS A 82 -17.94 23.12 7.87
C LYS A 82 -16.95 24.18 8.33
N GLN A 83 -16.32 23.98 9.49
CA GLN A 83 -15.35 24.92 10.07
C GLN A 83 -13.97 24.82 9.39
N LEU A 84 -13.65 23.66 8.83
CA LEU A 84 -12.38 23.44 8.14
C LEU A 84 -12.51 23.82 6.67
N SER A 85 -11.57 24.65 6.20
CA SER A 85 -11.47 24.97 4.78
C SER A 85 -11.11 23.73 3.95
N THR A 86 -11.51 23.72 2.68
CA THR A 86 -11.16 22.66 1.73
C THR A 86 -9.65 22.44 1.67
N ASN A 87 -8.86 23.52 1.57
CA ASN A 87 -7.40 23.44 1.50
C ASN A 87 -6.80 22.73 2.73
N PHE A 88 -7.33 23.00 3.92
CA PHE A 88 -6.88 22.35 5.14
C PHE A 88 -7.22 20.84 5.13
N LYS A 89 -8.43 20.47 4.70
CA LYS A 89 -8.83 19.06 4.55
C LYS A 89 -7.96 18.32 3.54
N VAL A 90 -7.64 18.95 2.39
CA VAL A 90 -6.74 18.38 1.39
C VAL A 90 -5.35 18.16 1.96
N ARG A 91 -4.81 19.10 2.76
CA ARG A 91 -3.52 18.93 3.43
C ARG A 91 -3.52 17.73 4.38
N ILE A 92 -4.57 17.56 5.19
CA ILE A 92 -4.71 16.41 6.09
C ILE A 92 -4.79 15.11 5.29
N PHE A 93 -5.55 15.10 4.18
CA PHE A 93 -5.63 13.96 3.27
C PHE A 93 -4.25 13.58 2.73
N ASN A 94 -3.47 14.54 2.26
CA ASN A 94 -2.13 14.30 1.73
C ASN A 94 -1.19 13.68 2.78
N THR A 95 -1.17 14.24 4.00
CA THR A 95 -0.27 13.79 5.07
C THR A 95 -0.65 12.43 5.66
N ASN A 96 -1.94 12.09 5.76
CA ASN A 96 -2.39 10.90 6.51
C ASN A 96 -2.90 9.77 5.62
N VAL A 97 -3.63 10.10 4.56
CA VAL A 97 -4.29 9.09 3.72
C VAL A 97 -3.45 8.79 2.49
N LYS A 98 -3.03 9.84 1.78
CA LYS A 98 -2.23 9.71 0.57
C LYS A 98 -0.84 9.15 0.85
N ALA A 99 -0.22 9.57 1.96
CA ALA A 99 1.04 9.00 2.43
C ALA A 99 0.95 7.47 2.68
N VAL A 100 -0.14 7.00 3.31
CA VAL A 100 -0.37 5.55 3.52
C VAL A 100 -0.62 4.82 2.20
N LEU A 101 -1.35 5.47 1.28
CA LEU A 101 -1.67 4.91 -0.03
C LEU A 101 -0.42 4.71 -0.89
N LEU A 102 0.49 5.70 -0.89
CA LEU A 102 1.67 5.72 -1.76
C LEU A 102 2.94 5.19 -1.09
N TYR A 103 2.86 4.73 0.17
CA TYR A 103 4.02 4.15 0.84
C TYR A 103 4.47 2.87 0.13
N GLY A 104 5.72 2.83 -0.33
CA GLY A 104 6.28 1.72 -1.07
C GLY A 104 5.95 1.72 -2.56
N ALA A 105 5.32 2.79 -3.08
CA ALA A 105 4.95 2.89 -4.49
C ALA A 105 6.16 2.89 -5.44
N GLU A 106 7.34 3.26 -4.95
CA GLU A 106 8.62 3.16 -5.67
C GLU A 106 9.01 1.72 -6.04
N THR A 107 8.44 0.72 -5.35
CA THR A 107 8.66 -0.71 -5.64
C THR A 107 7.57 -1.30 -6.53
N TRP A 108 6.56 -0.51 -6.87
CA TRP A 108 5.45 -1.01 -7.68
C TRP A 108 5.82 -1.07 -9.15
N LEU A 109 5.23 -2.05 -9.84
CA LEU A 109 5.20 -2.06 -11.29
C LEU A 109 4.28 -0.93 -11.78
N THR A 110 4.88 0.07 -12.42
CA THR A 110 4.21 1.25 -12.99
C THR A 110 3.40 0.90 -14.24
N THR A 111 2.36 0.08 -14.06
CA THR A 111 1.40 -0.22 -15.12
C THR A 111 0.27 0.79 -15.14
N LYS A 112 -0.34 0.98 -16.31
CA LYS A 112 -1.57 1.77 -16.46
C LYS A 112 -2.69 1.31 -15.52
N THR A 113 -2.77 0.00 -15.27
CA THR A 113 -3.76 -0.58 -14.36
C THR A 113 -3.51 -0.19 -12.91
N THR A 114 -2.26 -0.26 -12.45
CA THR A 114 -1.85 0.16 -11.10
C THR A 114 -2.15 1.64 -10.87
N ILE A 115 -1.66 2.50 -11.77
CA ILE A 115 -1.88 3.96 -11.71
C ILE A 115 -3.37 4.26 -11.67
N LYS A 116 -4.17 3.62 -12.52
CA LYS A 116 -5.63 3.83 -12.56
C LYS A 116 -6.30 3.43 -11.25
N LYS A 117 -5.92 2.31 -10.62
CA LYS A 117 -6.47 1.88 -9.32
C LYS A 117 -6.19 2.90 -8.22
N VAL A 118 -4.96 3.43 -8.18
CA VAL A 118 -4.55 4.45 -7.21
C VAL A 118 -5.30 5.77 -7.47
N GLN A 119 -5.33 6.23 -8.72
CA GLN A 119 -6.02 7.47 -9.11
C GLN A 119 -7.51 7.44 -8.76
N VAL A 120 -8.21 6.33 -9.04
CA VAL A 120 -9.63 6.16 -8.70
C VAL A 120 -9.84 6.28 -7.18
N SER A 121 -8.94 5.70 -6.39
CA SER A 121 -8.99 5.77 -4.93
C SER A 121 -8.80 7.20 -4.41
N ILE A 122 -7.80 7.93 -4.94
CA ILE A 122 -7.55 9.34 -4.61
C ILE A 122 -8.77 10.18 -5.01
N ASN A 123 -9.26 10.06 -6.24
CA ASN A 123 -10.38 10.86 -6.74
C ASN A 123 -11.69 10.59 -5.97
N SER A 124 -11.89 9.38 -5.46
CA SER A 124 -13.02 9.06 -4.59
C SER A 124 -12.95 9.84 -3.27
N CYS A 125 -11.76 9.94 -2.67
CA CYS A 125 -11.53 10.71 -1.45
C CYS A 125 -11.71 12.21 -1.68
N LEU A 126 -11.14 12.76 -2.75
CA LEU A 126 -11.23 14.19 -3.07
C LEU A 126 -12.68 14.63 -3.30
N ARG A 127 -13.51 13.85 -4.01
CA ARG A 127 -14.94 14.16 -4.19
C ARG A 127 -15.68 14.26 -2.86
N LYS A 128 -15.38 13.36 -1.91
CA LYS A 128 -15.97 13.40 -0.56
C LYS A 128 -15.49 14.61 0.24
N ILE A 129 -14.21 14.99 0.13
CA ILE A 129 -13.68 16.21 0.76
C ILE A 129 -14.38 17.47 0.24
N LEU A 130 -14.67 17.50 -1.06
CA LEU A 130 -15.43 18.58 -1.70
C LEU A 130 -16.95 18.48 -1.47
N ASN A 131 -17.42 17.48 -0.72
CA ASN A 131 -18.84 17.24 -0.47
C ASN A 131 -19.68 17.09 -1.77
N ILE A 132 -19.08 16.48 -2.80
CA ILE A 132 -19.75 16.21 -4.07
C ILE A 132 -20.46 14.87 -3.96
N HIS A 133 -21.78 14.93 -4.02
CA HIS A 133 -22.67 13.77 -3.95
C HIS A 133 -23.50 13.69 -5.22
N TRP A 134 -23.93 12.48 -5.59
CA TRP A 134 -24.92 12.34 -6.66
C TRP A 134 -26.17 13.17 -6.32
N PRO A 135 -26.75 13.93 -7.28
CA PRO A 135 -26.52 13.92 -8.73
C PRO A 135 -25.41 14.86 -9.23
N ASP A 136 -24.72 15.60 -8.35
CA ASP A 136 -23.67 16.53 -8.74
C ASP A 136 -22.49 15.81 -9.38
N THR A 137 -22.04 16.32 -10.52
CA THR A 137 -20.94 15.73 -11.30
C THR A 137 -19.81 16.74 -11.47
N ILE A 138 -18.57 16.25 -11.37
CA ILE A 138 -17.35 17.03 -11.61
C ILE A 138 -16.40 16.23 -12.51
N SER A 139 -15.80 16.90 -13.49
CA SER A 139 -14.73 16.31 -14.30
C SER A 139 -13.50 16.04 -13.43
N ASN A 140 -12.67 15.07 -13.82
CA ASN A 140 -11.42 14.80 -13.09
C ASN A 140 -10.47 16.00 -13.15
N SER A 141 -10.40 16.72 -14.27
CA SER A 141 -9.55 17.92 -14.41
C SER A 141 -9.94 19.02 -13.43
N LEU A 142 -11.23 19.36 -13.34
CA LEU A 142 -11.71 20.39 -12.42
C LEU A 142 -11.58 19.97 -10.95
N LEU A 143 -11.72 18.66 -10.66
CA LEU A 143 -11.47 18.11 -9.33
C LEU A 143 -10.02 18.35 -8.89
N TRP A 144 -9.06 18.10 -9.79
CA TRP A 144 -7.64 18.29 -9.53
C TRP A 144 -7.26 19.77 -9.40
N GLU A 145 -7.80 20.63 -10.25
CA GLU A 145 -7.63 22.09 -10.17
C GLU A 145 -8.13 22.64 -8.82
N LYS A 146 -9.36 22.30 -8.42
CA LYS A 146 -9.96 22.76 -7.16
C LYS A 146 -9.22 22.28 -5.91
N THR A 147 -8.48 21.18 -6.00
CA THR A 147 -7.76 20.58 -4.87
C THR A 147 -6.25 20.79 -4.95
N ASN A 148 -5.76 21.45 -6.01
CA ASN A 148 -4.34 21.59 -6.31
C ASN A 148 -3.60 20.23 -6.19
N GLN A 149 -4.16 19.20 -6.83
CA GLN A 149 -3.62 17.84 -6.85
C GLN A 149 -3.15 17.48 -8.25
N LEU A 150 -2.13 16.64 -8.34
CA LEU A 150 -1.63 16.09 -9.60
C LEU A 150 -2.22 14.70 -9.87
N PRO A 151 -2.21 14.25 -11.14
CA PRO A 151 -2.47 12.85 -11.47
C PRO A 151 -1.47 11.91 -10.79
N ALA A 152 -1.93 10.72 -10.39
CA ALA A 152 -1.12 9.70 -9.72
C ALA A 152 0.05 9.20 -10.58
N GLU A 153 -0.04 9.32 -11.91
CA GLU A 153 1.05 9.01 -12.84
C GLU A 153 2.28 9.90 -12.63
N GLU A 154 2.09 11.16 -12.21
CA GLU A 154 3.19 12.09 -11.94
C GLU A 154 3.83 11.86 -10.56
N GLU A 155 3.11 11.16 -9.66
CA GLU A 155 3.53 10.92 -8.28
C GLU A 155 4.17 9.55 -8.07
N ILE A 156 3.80 8.56 -8.88
CA ILE A 156 4.38 7.21 -8.89
C ILE A 156 5.39 7.17 -10.03
N ARG A 157 6.65 7.47 -9.72
CA ARG A 157 7.76 7.49 -10.68
C ARG A 157 8.83 6.46 -10.36
#